data_AF-A0A2G6EVM2-F1
#
_entry.id   AF-A0A2G6EVM2-F1
#
_cell.length_a   1.000
_cell.length_b   1.000
_cell.length_c   1.000
_cell.angle_alpha   90.00
_cell.angle_beta   90.00
_cell.angle_gamma   90.00
#
_symmetry.space_group_name_H-M   'P 1'
#
loop_
_entity.id
_entity.type
_entity.pdbx_description
1 polymer ?
#
loop_
_entity_poly.entity_id
_entity_poly.type
_entity_poly.pdbx_seq_one_letter_code
_entity_poly.pdbx_strand_id
1 'polypeptide(L)'
;MATTNLQALIDLMATLRDKEKGCPWDLQQSQQTLVSMTFEEMSELADAIARGDSQNICEELGDILFHLVFYARIAEENGDFTMQAVIDTVAEKMIRRHPHIFEGKVYADAAEQKADWARIKAEEKTGKSIPYPILDDKQRLDSLPAILQSIAMQRNLATMGFDWHDANAVFAKVIEEMHEVKVEIALPDNQDKIVEEYGDLLFAVLNLGRKLHLDAEMALRQANHKFYARSEAMIKQAGSAEKFADLSMAEKEALWIKVKQTSTDG
;
A
#
# COMPACT_ATOMS: atom_id res chain seq x y z
N MET A 1 -30.19 -14.26 6.07
CA MET A 1 -28.82 -13.93 5.63
C MET A 1 -28.50 -14.89 4.50
N ALA A 2 -28.14 -14.38 3.32
CA ALA A 2 -27.77 -15.26 2.21
C ALA A 2 -26.49 -16.01 2.60
N THR A 3 -26.59 -17.34 2.67
CA THR A 3 -25.50 -18.28 2.95
C THR A 3 -24.69 -18.53 1.67
N THR A 4 -24.26 -17.46 1.03
CA THR A 4 -23.47 -17.51 -0.20
C THR A 4 -22.04 -17.83 0.19
N ASN A 5 -21.51 -18.97 -0.27
CA ASN A 5 -20.11 -19.34 -0.07
C ASN A 5 -19.26 -18.87 -1.27
N LEU A 6 -17.94 -19.07 -1.20
CA LEU A 6 -17.04 -18.69 -2.28
C LEU A 6 -17.43 -19.31 -3.64
N GLN A 7 -17.94 -20.54 -3.65
CA GLN A 7 -18.40 -21.18 -4.88
C GLN A 7 -19.53 -20.39 -5.55
N ALA A 8 -20.50 -19.92 -4.77
CA ALA A 8 -21.60 -19.13 -5.32
C ALA A 8 -21.13 -17.76 -5.86
N LEU A 9 -20.05 -17.18 -5.33
CA LEU A 9 -19.41 -16.00 -5.91
C LEU A 9 -18.71 -16.31 -7.24
N ILE A 10 -18.03 -17.46 -7.33
CA ILE A 10 -17.41 -17.95 -8.57
C ILE A 10 -18.50 -18.18 -9.64
N ASP A 11 -19.60 -18.82 -9.28
CA ASP A 11 -20.72 -19.09 -10.20
C ASP A 11 -21.41 -17.79 -10.65
N LEU A 12 -21.52 -16.80 -9.75
CA LEU A 12 -22.01 -15.47 -10.07
C LEU A 12 -21.09 -14.78 -11.10
N MET A 13 -19.78 -14.81 -10.89
CA MET A 13 -18.82 -14.25 -11.85
C MET A 13 -18.89 -14.94 -13.21
N ALA A 14 -19.02 -16.27 -13.24
CA ALA A 14 -19.22 -17.02 -14.48
C ALA A 14 -20.50 -16.59 -15.22
N THR A 15 -21.57 -16.26 -14.48
CA THR A 15 -22.82 -15.74 -15.04
C THR A 15 -22.64 -14.32 -15.60
N LEU A 16 -21.95 -13.44 -14.86
CA LEU A 16 -21.67 -12.07 -15.30
C LEU A 16 -20.82 -12.04 -16.57
N ARG A 17 -19.91 -12.99 -16.73
CA ARG A 17 -19.04 -13.12 -17.91
C ARG A 17 -19.50 -14.17 -18.92
N ASP A 18 -20.76 -14.60 -18.86
CA ASP A 18 -21.33 -15.48 -19.88
C ASP A 18 -21.38 -14.76 -21.24
N LYS A 19 -20.93 -15.43 -22.31
CA LYS A 19 -20.80 -14.80 -23.64
C LYS A 19 -22.13 -14.45 -24.29
N GLU A 20 -23.23 -15.08 -23.88
CA GLU A 20 -24.56 -14.87 -24.47
C GLU A 20 -25.45 -13.99 -23.59
N LYS A 21 -25.39 -14.16 -22.27
CA LYS A 21 -26.29 -13.54 -21.30
C LYS A 21 -25.59 -12.66 -20.27
N GLY A 22 -24.26 -12.60 -20.30
CA GLY A 22 -23.46 -11.83 -19.37
C GLY A 22 -23.60 -10.33 -19.56
N CYS A 23 -23.00 -9.60 -18.63
CA CYS A 23 -22.91 -8.16 -18.66
C CYS A 23 -21.88 -7.73 -19.71
N PRO A 24 -22.24 -6.84 -20.67
CA PRO A 24 -21.31 -6.36 -21.69
C PRO A 24 -20.07 -5.66 -21.12
N TRP A 25 -20.23 -4.96 -19.99
CA TRP A 25 -19.11 -4.29 -19.33
C TRP A 25 -18.14 -5.29 -18.72
N ASP A 26 -18.67 -6.32 -18.02
CA ASP A 26 -17.84 -7.36 -17.42
C ASP A 26 -17.07 -8.10 -18.51
N LEU A 27 -17.74 -8.53 -19.58
CA LEU A 27 -17.12 -9.23 -20.72
C LEU A 27 -15.95 -8.47 -21.37
N GLN A 28 -16.00 -7.14 -21.40
CA GLN A 28 -14.96 -6.30 -21.99
C GLN A 28 -13.71 -6.19 -21.10
N GLN A 29 -13.79 -6.54 -19.82
CA GLN A 29 -12.65 -6.43 -18.91
C GLN A 29 -11.58 -7.48 -19.24
N SER A 30 -10.33 -7.06 -19.09
CA SER A 30 -9.13 -7.89 -19.11
C SER A 30 -8.42 -7.82 -17.76
N GLN A 31 -7.43 -8.68 -17.53
CA GLN A 31 -6.63 -8.59 -16.31
C GLN A 31 -5.97 -7.22 -16.18
N GLN A 32 -5.54 -6.62 -17.30
CA GLN A 32 -4.88 -5.31 -17.30
C GLN A 32 -5.84 -4.18 -16.93
N THR A 33 -7.09 -4.21 -17.40
CA THR A 33 -8.06 -3.15 -17.08
C THR A 33 -8.49 -3.18 -15.61
N LEU A 34 -8.55 -4.37 -15.01
CA LEU A 34 -8.89 -4.55 -13.60
C LEU A 34 -7.82 -4.04 -12.62
N VAL A 35 -6.57 -3.84 -13.06
CA VAL A 35 -5.47 -3.46 -12.16
C VAL A 35 -5.73 -2.12 -11.47
N SER A 36 -6.18 -1.10 -12.22
CA SER A 36 -6.47 0.23 -11.64
C SER A 36 -7.55 0.13 -10.57
N MET A 37 -8.66 -0.53 -10.90
CA MET A 37 -9.80 -0.74 -10.00
C MET A 37 -9.37 -1.52 -8.75
N THR A 38 -8.54 -2.54 -8.90
CA THR A 38 -8.01 -3.30 -7.76
C THR A 38 -7.15 -2.44 -6.83
N PHE A 39 -6.36 -1.51 -7.37
CA PHE A 39 -5.61 -0.56 -6.56
C PHE A 39 -6.49 0.48 -5.87
N GLU A 40 -7.61 0.86 -6.49
CA GLU A 40 -8.64 1.71 -5.89
C GLU A 40 -9.26 0.99 -4.68
N GLU A 41 -9.78 -0.24 -4.81
CA GLU A 41 -10.36 -0.97 -3.66
C GLU A 41 -9.34 -1.24 -2.55
N MET A 42 -8.08 -1.52 -2.90
CA MET A 42 -7.01 -1.65 -1.90
C MET A 42 -6.76 -0.34 -1.15
N SER A 43 -6.92 0.80 -1.83
CA SER A 43 -6.80 2.12 -1.23
C SER A 43 -8.00 2.46 -0.34
N GLU A 44 -9.20 2.04 -0.71
CA GLU A 44 -10.42 2.21 0.09
C GLU A 44 -10.40 1.30 1.32
N LEU A 45 -9.94 0.05 1.19
CA LEU A 45 -9.70 -0.84 2.35
C LEU A 45 -8.70 -0.21 3.33
N ALA A 46 -7.60 0.33 2.80
CA ALA A 46 -6.58 0.98 3.61
C ALA A 46 -7.14 2.22 4.36
N ASP A 47 -7.98 3.02 3.71
CA ASP A 47 -8.70 4.14 4.32
C ASP A 47 -9.65 3.67 5.44
N ALA A 48 -10.46 2.65 5.17
CA ALA A 48 -11.41 2.08 6.11
C ALA A 48 -10.72 1.54 7.38
N ILE A 49 -9.60 0.83 7.22
CA ILE A 49 -8.75 0.36 8.32
C ILE A 49 -8.23 1.55 9.13
N ALA A 50 -7.73 2.59 8.46
CA ALA A 50 -7.21 3.79 9.13
C ALA A 50 -8.28 4.55 9.93
N ARG A 51 -9.55 4.45 9.51
CA ARG A 51 -10.71 5.04 10.22
C ARG A 51 -11.30 4.13 11.30
N GLY A 52 -10.89 2.86 11.36
CA GLY A 52 -11.53 1.86 12.21
C GLY A 52 -12.97 1.55 11.80
N ASP A 53 -13.33 1.82 10.55
CA ASP A 53 -14.69 1.61 10.02
C ASP A 53 -14.89 0.14 9.66
N SER A 54 -15.36 -0.65 10.63
CA SER A 54 -15.52 -2.09 10.46
C SER A 54 -16.55 -2.47 9.38
N GLN A 55 -17.52 -1.60 9.10
CA GLN A 55 -18.51 -1.87 8.06
C GLN A 55 -17.85 -1.70 6.70
N ASN A 56 -17.17 -0.57 6.48
CA ASN A 56 -16.50 -0.33 5.21
C ASN A 56 -15.37 -1.35 4.98
N ILE A 57 -14.60 -1.72 6.02
CA ILE A 57 -13.59 -2.80 5.91
C ILE A 57 -14.21 -4.09 5.33
N CYS A 58 -15.42 -4.45 5.75
CA CYS A 58 -16.09 -5.66 5.25
C CYS A 58 -16.52 -5.52 3.79
N GLU A 59 -16.95 -4.33 3.38
CA GLU A 59 -17.35 -3.99 2.01
C GLU A 59 -16.13 -4.08 1.07
N GLU A 60 -15.05 -3.36 1.40
CA GLU A 60 -13.83 -3.32 0.58
C GLU A 60 -13.14 -4.69 0.48
N LEU A 61 -13.17 -5.50 1.55
CA LEU A 61 -12.68 -6.89 1.50
C LEU A 61 -13.52 -7.73 0.53
N GLY A 62 -14.82 -7.46 0.43
CA GLY A 62 -15.73 -8.06 -0.54
C GLY A 62 -15.38 -7.68 -1.97
N ASP A 63 -15.10 -6.41 -2.23
CA ASP A 63 -14.76 -5.91 -3.57
C ASP A 63 -13.40 -6.42 -4.04
N ILE A 64 -12.40 -6.46 -3.15
CA ILE A 64 -11.12 -7.11 -3.43
C ILE A 64 -11.33 -8.61 -3.72
N LEU A 65 -12.16 -9.30 -2.94
CA LEU A 65 -12.48 -10.72 -3.17
C LEU A 65 -13.16 -10.91 -4.53
N PHE A 66 -14.08 -10.03 -4.92
CA PHE A 66 -14.74 -10.03 -6.22
C PHE A 66 -13.72 -9.88 -7.35
N HIS A 67 -12.79 -8.92 -7.25
CA HIS A 67 -11.69 -8.76 -8.20
C HIS A 67 -10.79 -9.99 -8.29
N LEU A 68 -10.44 -10.65 -7.18
CA LEU A 68 -9.66 -11.90 -7.20
C LEU A 68 -10.39 -13.02 -7.97
N VAL A 69 -11.70 -13.17 -7.76
CA VAL A 69 -12.52 -14.12 -8.52
C VAL A 69 -12.59 -13.73 -10.00
N PHE A 70 -12.69 -12.44 -10.30
CA PHE A 70 -12.69 -11.90 -11.66
C PHE A 70 -11.39 -12.25 -12.41
N TYR A 71 -10.22 -12.02 -11.79
CA TYR A 71 -8.92 -12.38 -12.35
C TYR A 71 -8.82 -13.88 -12.67
N ALA A 72 -9.25 -14.72 -11.72
CA ALA A 72 -9.26 -16.17 -11.89
C ALA A 72 -10.21 -16.60 -13.01
N ARG A 73 -11.36 -15.93 -13.16
CA ARG A 73 -12.32 -16.24 -14.22
C ARG A 73 -11.76 -15.92 -15.60
N ILE A 74 -11.12 -14.76 -15.78
CA ILE A 74 -10.44 -14.42 -17.05
C ILE A 74 -9.32 -15.43 -17.36
N ALA A 75 -8.53 -15.82 -16.36
CA ALA A 75 -7.47 -16.83 -16.53
C ALA A 75 -8.04 -18.20 -16.94
N GLU A 76 -9.17 -18.60 -16.36
CA GLU A 76 -9.86 -19.84 -16.70
C GLU A 76 -10.40 -19.82 -18.13
N GLU A 77 -10.97 -18.69 -18.57
CA GLU A 77 -11.43 -18.48 -19.95
C GLU A 77 -10.30 -18.60 -20.99
N ASN A 78 -9.08 -18.26 -20.59
CA ASN A 78 -7.87 -18.39 -21.41
C ASN A 78 -7.22 -19.79 -21.33
N GLY A 79 -7.68 -20.65 -20.41
CA GLY A 79 -7.09 -21.97 -20.17
C GLY A 79 -5.81 -21.97 -19.33
N ASP A 80 -5.53 -20.89 -18.59
CA ASP A 80 -4.30 -20.73 -17.81
C ASP A 80 -4.38 -21.41 -16.44
N PHE A 81 -5.34 -20.98 -15.59
CA PHE A 81 -5.57 -21.52 -14.25
C PHE A 81 -6.98 -21.21 -13.75
N THR A 82 -7.42 -21.92 -12.72
CA THR A 82 -8.75 -21.76 -12.10
C THR A 82 -8.65 -21.09 -10.73
N MET A 83 -9.78 -20.64 -10.19
CA MET A 83 -9.84 -20.14 -8.81
C MET A 83 -9.42 -21.21 -7.80
N GLN A 84 -9.76 -22.47 -8.04
CA GLN A 84 -9.32 -23.58 -7.18
C GLN A 84 -7.79 -23.71 -7.16
N ALA A 85 -7.13 -23.59 -8.32
CA ALA A 85 -5.66 -23.62 -8.39
C ALA A 85 -5.02 -22.46 -7.61
N VAL A 86 -5.64 -21.27 -7.60
CA VAL A 86 -5.19 -20.12 -6.77
C VAL A 86 -5.28 -20.46 -5.28
N ILE A 87 -6.42 -21.02 -4.85
CA ILE A 87 -6.67 -21.42 -3.45
C ILE A 87 -5.68 -22.50 -3.01
N ASP A 88 -5.51 -23.55 -3.79
CA ASP A 88 -4.59 -24.65 -3.49
C ASP A 88 -3.15 -24.14 -3.37
N THR A 89 -2.74 -23.30 -4.33
CA THR A 89 -1.40 -22.70 -4.36
C THR A 89 -1.12 -21.87 -3.10
N VAL A 90 -2.09 -21.08 -2.61
CA VAL A 90 -1.87 -20.30 -1.38
C VAL A 90 -1.94 -21.18 -0.13
N ALA A 91 -2.85 -22.16 -0.09
CA ALA A 91 -3.01 -23.08 1.04
C ALA A 91 -1.77 -23.93 1.26
N GLU A 92 -1.27 -24.61 0.22
CA GLU A 92 -0.05 -25.42 0.28
C GLU A 92 1.16 -24.59 0.73
N LYS A 93 1.30 -23.38 0.18
CA LYS A 93 2.36 -22.43 0.54
C LYS A 93 2.26 -21.99 2.00
N MET A 94 1.05 -21.75 2.52
CA MET A 94 0.88 -21.37 3.92
C MET A 94 1.14 -22.55 4.86
N ILE A 95 0.70 -23.76 4.52
CA ILE A 95 0.98 -24.98 5.31
C ILE A 95 2.49 -25.18 5.43
N ARG A 96 3.21 -25.17 4.30
CA ARG A 96 4.67 -25.35 4.26
C ARG A 96 5.43 -24.27 5.04
N ARG A 97 4.94 -23.03 5.06
CA ARG A 97 5.57 -21.92 5.80
C ARG A 97 5.31 -21.93 7.30
N HIS A 98 4.42 -22.80 7.80
CA HIS A 98 4.08 -22.89 9.22
C HIS A 98 4.28 -24.31 9.78
N PRO A 99 5.49 -24.89 9.70
CA PRO A 99 5.75 -26.24 10.20
C PRO A 99 5.54 -26.35 11.72
N HIS A 100 5.57 -25.25 12.46
CA HIS A 100 5.22 -25.23 13.88
C HIS A 100 3.75 -25.48 14.17
N ILE A 101 2.86 -25.18 13.21
CA ILE A 101 1.43 -25.47 13.32
C ILE A 101 1.11 -26.85 12.75
N PHE A 102 1.68 -27.19 11.58
CA PHE A 102 1.27 -28.37 10.81
C PHE A 102 2.20 -29.59 10.94
N GLU A 103 3.44 -29.41 11.39
CA GLU A 103 4.46 -30.48 11.51
C GLU A 103 5.02 -30.59 12.94
N GLY A 104 4.52 -29.79 13.89
CA GLY A 104 4.92 -29.85 15.30
C GLY A 104 6.33 -29.31 15.59
N LYS A 105 6.92 -28.52 14.68
CA LYS A 105 8.22 -27.87 14.93
C LYS A 105 8.11 -26.89 16.10
N VAL A 106 8.98 -27.05 17.10
CA VAL A 106 9.03 -26.14 18.26
C VAL A 106 10.16 -25.14 18.05
N TYR A 107 9.87 -23.86 18.29
CA TYR A 107 10.88 -22.80 18.32
C TYR A 107 11.11 -22.35 19.76
N ALA A 108 12.34 -21.95 20.06
CA ALA A 108 12.70 -21.36 21.35
C ALA A 108 12.10 -19.96 21.52
N ASP A 109 12.03 -19.17 20.44
CA ASP A 109 11.49 -17.81 20.45
C ASP A 109 10.98 -17.34 19.06
N ALA A 110 10.41 -16.14 19.03
CA ALA A 110 9.91 -15.51 17.80
C ALA A 110 11.03 -15.16 16.80
N ALA A 111 12.27 -14.96 17.25
CA ALA A 111 13.39 -14.66 16.37
C ALA A 111 13.81 -15.90 15.58
N GLU A 112 13.85 -17.06 16.22
CA GLU A 112 14.08 -18.36 15.57
C GLU A 112 12.96 -18.69 14.59
N GLN A 113 11.69 -18.50 14.97
CA GLN A 113 10.55 -18.66 14.07
C GLN A 113 10.68 -17.77 12.83
N LYS A 114 11.06 -16.49 13.01
CA LYS A 114 11.24 -15.53 11.91
C LYS A 114 12.40 -15.93 10.99
N ALA A 115 13.51 -16.39 11.55
CA ALA A 115 14.67 -16.86 10.79
C ALA A 115 14.32 -18.11 9.95
N ASP A 116 13.60 -19.07 10.55
CA ASP A 116 13.17 -20.27 9.86
C ASP A 116 12.15 -19.98 8.76
N TRP A 117 11.20 -19.06 9.00
CA TRP A 117 10.26 -18.62 7.98
C TRP A 117 10.96 -17.92 6.81
N ALA A 118 12.00 -17.11 7.08
CA ALA A 118 12.83 -16.51 6.04
C ALA A 118 13.62 -17.56 5.25
N ARG A 119 14.14 -18.60 5.92
CA ARG A 119 14.82 -19.75 5.29
C ARG A 119 13.88 -20.54 4.38
N ILE A 120 12.72 -20.97 4.88
CA ILE A 120 11.70 -21.69 4.08
C ILE A 120 11.30 -20.86 2.87
N LYS A 121 11.08 -19.56 3.06
CA LYS A 121 10.84 -18.64 1.95
C LYS A 121 11.97 -18.66 0.93
N ALA A 122 13.24 -18.66 1.34
CA ALA A 122 14.37 -18.67 0.43
C ALA A 122 14.51 -20.01 -0.31
N GLU A 123 14.21 -21.14 0.34
CA GLU A 123 14.22 -22.47 -0.27
C GLU A 123 13.12 -22.65 -1.31
N GLU A 124 11.92 -22.11 -1.08
CA GLU A 124 10.87 -22.03 -2.11
C GLU A 124 11.29 -21.23 -3.34
N LYS A 125 12.38 -20.46 -3.22
CA LYS A 125 12.87 -19.52 -4.22
C LYS A 125 14.14 -19.99 -4.92
N THR A 126 14.69 -21.14 -4.54
CA THR A 126 15.71 -21.84 -5.35
C THR A 126 15.02 -22.35 -6.62
N GLY A 127 14.86 -21.45 -7.59
CA GLY A 127 14.13 -21.62 -8.84
C GLY A 127 13.35 -20.38 -9.29
N LYS A 128 12.79 -19.56 -8.38
CA LYS A 128 12.03 -18.32 -8.69
C LYS A 128 12.01 -17.32 -7.51
N SER A 129 12.72 -16.20 -7.66
CA SER A 129 12.56 -14.87 -7.01
C SER A 129 12.45 -14.72 -5.47
N ILE A 130 13.41 -13.97 -4.91
CA ILE A 130 13.59 -13.39 -3.54
C ILE A 130 12.34 -12.57 -3.06
N PRO A 131 12.09 -12.36 -1.73
CA PRO A 131 10.83 -11.79 -1.19
C PRO A 131 10.50 -10.36 -1.57
N TYR A 132 11.50 -9.67 -2.07
CA TYR A 132 11.38 -8.39 -2.71
C TYR A 132 11.95 -8.61 -4.11
N PRO A 133 11.43 -7.94 -5.15
CA PRO A 133 12.07 -7.99 -6.45
C PRO A 133 13.54 -7.64 -6.24
N ILE A 134 14.43 -8.55 -6.66
CA ILE A 134 15.87 -8.31 -6.57
C ILE A 134 16.13 -7.03 -7.36
N LEU A 135 17.16 -6.25 -7.02
CA LEU A 135 17.56 -5.15 -7.90
C LEU A 135 17.81 -5.61 -9.35
N ASP A 136 18.02 -6.92 -9.60
CA ASP A 136 18.11 -7.53 -10.94
C ASP A 136 16.77 -7.78 -11.64
N ASP A 137 15.64 -7.79 -10.91
CA ASP A 137 14.29 -7.99 -11.43
C ASP A 137 13.58 -6.63 -11.57
N LYS A 138 14.17 -5.79 -12.42
CA LYS A 138 13.73 -4.41 -12.66
C LYS A 138 12.25 -4.34 -13.05
N GLN A 139 11.75 -5.31 -13.83
CA GLN A 139 10.35 -5.35 -14.26
C GLN A 139 9.37 -5.45 -13.08
N ARG A 140 9.70 -6.21 -12.03
CA ARG A 140 8.84 -6.32 -10.85
C ARG A 140 8.97 -5.14 -9.89
N LEU A 141 10.09 -4.43 -9.91
CA LEU A 141 10.25 -3.14 -9.22
C LEU A 141 9.42 -2.06 -9.91
N ASP A 142 9.52 -1.97 -11.23
CA ASP A 142 8.83 -0.95 -12.04
C ASP A 142 7.30 -1.11 -12.04
N SER A 143 6.77 -2.29 -11.72
CA SER A 143 5.33 -2.51 -11.56
C SER A 143 4.75 -2.03 -10.23
N LEU A 144 5.60 -1.64 -9.28
CA LEU A 144 5.16 -1.15 -7.96
C LEU A 144 4.93 0.37 -7.99
N PRO A 145 3.96 0.89 -7.23
CA PRO A 145 3.91 2.30 -6.89
C PRO A 145 5.24 2.78 -6.30
N ALA A 146 5.65 4.02 -6.60
CA ALA A 146 6.98 4.55 -6.27
C ALA A 146 7.36 4.44 -4.77
N ILE A 147 6.39 4.59 -3.86
CA ILE A 147 6.61 4.40 -2.41
C ILE A 147 7.02 2.95 -2.10
N LEU A 148 6.27 1.98 -2.65
CA LEU A 148 6.54 0.56 -2.45
C LEU A 148 7.84 0.14 -3.14
N GLN A 149 8.11 0.68 -4.33
CA GLN A 149 9.37 0.48 -5.05
C GLN A 149 10.56 0.95 -4.18
N SER A 150 10.49 2.17 -3.64
CA SER A 150 11.53 2.76 -2.78
C SER A 150 11.80 1.92 -1.54
N ILE A 151 10.75 1.54 -0.80
CA ILE A 151 10.87 0.72 0.41
C ILE A 151 11.43 -0.67 0.07
N ALA A 152 11.04 -1.27 -1.07
CA ALA A 152 11.57 -2.55 -1.52
C ALA A 152 13.08 -2.47 -1.82
N MET A 153 13.51 -1.45 -2.57
CA MET A 153 14.93 -1.21 -2.86
C MET A 153 15.77 -1.07 -1.58
N GLN A 154 15.30 -0.25 -0.63
CA GLN A 154 16.01 -0.03 0.63
C GLN A 154 16.08 -1.29 1.50
N ARG A 155 15.01 -2.10 1.54
CA ARG A 155 15.02 -3.39 2.26
C ARG A 155 15.99 -4.39 1.62
N ASN A 156 16.07 -4.43 0.30
CA ASN A 156 17.03 -5.27 -0.42
C ASN A 156 18.46 -4.86 -0.15
N LEU A 157 18.77 -3.57 -0.26
CA LEU A 157 20.11 -3.06 0.03
C LEU A 157 20.52 -3.38 1.48
N ALA A 158 19.58 -3.31 2.41
CA ALA A 158 19.83 -3.65 3.80
C ALA A 158 20.21 -5.12 4.02
N THR A 159 19.64 -6.07 3.26
CA THR A 159 20.05 -7.49 3.36
C THR A 159 21.45 -7.73 2.81
N MET A 160 21.95 -6.84 1.95
CA MET A 160 23.32 -6.84 1.42
C MET A 160 24.31 -6.09 2.32
N GLY A 161 23.86 -5.60 3.48
CA GLY A 161 24.68 -4.82 4.41
C GLY A 161 24.81 -3.34 4.04
N PHE A 162 24.12 -2.87 3.00
CA PHE A 162 24.03 -1.45 2.67
C PHE A 162 22.84 -0.83 3.39
N ASP A 163 23.03 -0.52 4.67
CA ASP A 163 22.04 0.13 5.51
C ASP A 163 22.68 1.08 6.52
N TRP A 164 21.94 2.09 6.95
CA TRP A 164 22.34 2.98 8.04
C TRP A 164 22.30 2.25 9.37
N HIS A 165 23.13 2.65 10.32
CA HIS A 165 23.20 1.98 11.62
C HIS A 165 21.92 2.19 12.45
N ASP A 166 21.41 3.42 12.49
CA ASP A 166 20.23 3.79 13.26
C ASP A 166 19.38 4.86 12.56
N ALA A 167 18.26 5.24 13.19
CA ALA A 167 17.36 6.25 12.67
C ALA A 167 17.95 7.67 12.69
N ASN A 168 18.87 7.99 13.60
CA ASN A 168 19.51 9.31 13.66
C ASN A 168 20.43 9.53 12.45
N ALA A 169 21.15 8.49 12.04
CA ALA A 169 22.00 8.53 10.84
C ALA A 169 21.17 8.77 9.57
N VAL A 170 19.97 8.19 9.48
CA VAL A 170 19.04 8.48 8.36
C VAL A 170 18.44 9.88 8.49
N PHE A 171 18.12 10.33 9.71
CA PHE A 171 17.60 11.67 9.95
C PHE A 171 18.61 12.74 9.50
N ALA A 172 19.90 12.53 9.74
CA ALA A 172 20.95 13.42 9.24
C ALA A 172 20.93 13.53 7.70
N LYS A 173 20.71 12.40 6.99
CA LYS A 173 20.56 12.39 5.53
C LYS A 173 19.29 13.14 5.09
N VAL A 174 18.16 12.98 5.79
CA VAL A 174 16.94 13.78 5.49
C VAL A 174 17.22 15.29 5.58
N ILE A 175 18.00 15.72 6.57
CA ILE A 175 18.40 17.13 6.71
C ILE A 175 19.33 17.58 5.58
N GLU A 176 20.25 16.71 5.14
CA GLU A 176 21.12 16.95 3.98
C GLU A 176 20.31 17.18 2.70
N GLU A 177 19.42 16.24 2.34
CA GLU A 177 18.55 16.35 1.15
C GLU A 177 17.65 17.60 1.21
N MET A 178 17.14 17.94 2.40
CA MET A 178 16.34 19.14 2.61
C MET A 178 17.15 20.42 2.36
N HIS A 179 18.44 20.42 2.68
CA HIS A 179 19.32 21.53 2.35
C HIS A 179 19.65 21.59 0.86
N GLU A 180 19.84 20.45 0.19
CA GLU A 180 20.07 20.38 -1.25
C GLU A 180 18.87 20.97 -2.02
N VAL A 181 17.64 20.54 -1.71
CA VAL A 181 16.41 21.17 -2.24
C VAL A 181 16.40 22.69 -2.00
N LYS A 182 16.78 23.14 -0.80
CA LYS A 182 16.80 24.58 -0.45
C LYS A 182 17.83 25.38 -1.27
N VAL A 183 18.97 24.78 -1.60
CA VAL A 183 19.99 25.41 -2.44
C VAL A 183 19.47 25.52 -3.87
N GLU A 184 18.92 24.43 -4.42
CA GLU A 184 18.50 24.39 -5.82
C GLU A 184 17.32 25.34 -6.12
N ILE A 185 16.37 25.52 -5.19
CA ILE A 185 15.25 26.48 -5.34
C ILE A 185 15.69 27.96 -5.34
N ALA A 186 16.89 28.26 -4.85
CA ALA A 186 17.42 29.63 -4.81
C ALA A 186 18.12 30.03 -6.12
N LEU A 187 18.36 29.05 -7.01
CA LEU A 187 19.03 29.25 -8.29
C LEU A 187 18.02 29.45 -9.43
N PRO A 188 18.29 30.36 -10.40
CA PRO A 188 17.45 30.51 -11.58
C PRO A 188 17.59 29.31 -12.53
N ASP A 189 16.51 29.00 -13.26
CA ASP A 189 16.47 27.98 -14.33
C ASP A 189 16.88 26.55 -13.92
N ASN A 190 16.59 26.18 -12.67
CA ASN A 190 17.14 24.97 -12.04
C ASN A 190 16.10 23.87 -11.75
N GLN A 191 15.02 23.85 -12.53
CA GLN A 191 13.85 23.00 -12.26
C GLN A 191 14.17 21.49 -12.25
N ASP A 192 15.03 21.03 -13.16
CA ASP A 192 15.40 19.61 -13.25
C ASP A 192 16.14 19.14 -12.00
N LYS A 193 17.03 20.00 -11.46
CA LYS A 193 17.73 19.72 -10.20
C LYS A 193 16.80 19.74 -9.00
N ILE A 194 15.85 20.68 -8.95
CA ILE A 194 14.82 20.69 -7.90
C ILE A 194 14.03 19.37 -7.89
N VAL A 195 13.72 18.81 -9.07
CA VAL A 195 13.01 17.52 -9.17
C VAL A 195 13.87 16.36 -8.66
N GLU A 196 15.16 16.34 -9.01
CA GLU A 196 16.13 15.36 -8.53
C GLU A 196 16.25 15.37 -7.01
N GLU A 197 16.61 16.52 -6.41
CA GLU A 197 16.82 16.65 -4.97
C GLU A 197 15.52 16.42 -4.18
N TYR A 198 14.36 16.82 -4.73
CA TYR A 198 13.07 16.54 -4.08
C TYR A 198 12.74 15.05 -4.08
N GLY A 199 13.10 14.33 -5.15
CA GLY A 199 13.02 12.88 -5.22
C GLY A 199 13.88 12.19 -4.15
N ASP A 200 15.12 12.65 -4.00
CA ASP A 200 16.06 12.10 -3.02
C ASP A 200 15.63 12.41 -1.57
N LEU A 201 15.08 13.61 -1.32
CA LEU A 201 14.43 13.94 -0.05
C LEU A 201 13.29 12.97 0.28
N LEU A 202 12.39 12.70 -0.67
CA LEU A 202 11.30 11.74 -0.46
C LEU A 202 11.85 10.33 -0.19
N PHE A 203 12.88 9.91 -0.93
CA PHE A 203 13.53 8.62 -0.72
C PHE A 203 14.16 8.51 0.68
N ALA A 204 14.83 9.56 1.16
CA ALA A 204 15.41 9.64 2.50
C ALA A 204 14.34 9.62 3.60
N VAL A 205 13.20 10.32 3.40
CA VAL A 205 12.07 10.31 4.35
C VAL A 205 11.43 8.92 4.45
N LEU A 206 11.24 8.22 3.32
CA LEU A 206 10.76 6.84 3.33
C LEU A 206 11.72 5.90 4.05
N ASN A 207 13.02 6.13 3.91
CA ASN A 207 14.05 5.38 4.62
C ASN A 207 13.98 5.61 6.13
N LEU A 208 13.76 6.85 6.56
CA LEU A 208 13.57 7.17 7.97
C LEU A 208 12.36 6.44 8.53
N GLY A 209 11.23 6.45 7.82
CA GLY A 209 10.04 5.68 8.18
C GLY A 209 10.33 4.19 8.34
N ARG A 210 11.04 3.59 7.37
CA ARG A 210 11.48 2.18 7.43
C ARG A 210 12.35 1.90 8.66
N LYS A 211 13.31 2.79 8.99
CA LYS A 211 14.17 2.65 10.17
C LYS A 211 13.44 2.80 11.49
N LEU A 212 12.39 3.61 11.53
CA LEU A 212 11.49 3.74 12.67
C LEU A 212 10.43 2.63 12.75
N HIS A 213 10.49 1.65 11.84
CA HIS A 213 9.51 0.56 11.73
C HIS A 213 8.08 1.04 11.47
N LEU A 214 7.95 2.17 10.78
CA LEU A 214 6.69 2.75 10.37
C LEU A 214 6.29 2.27 8.98
N ASP A 215 4.99 2.14 8.76
CA ASP A 215 4.43 2.09 7.42
C ASP A 215 4.21 3.53 6.94
N ALA A 216 5.04 3.98 6.00
CA ALA A 216 5.04 5.36 5.53
C ALA A 216 3.74 5.76 4.84
N GLU A 217 3.09 4.82 4.14
CA GLU A 217 1.83 5.09 3.46
C GLU A 217 0.69 5.24 4.47
N MET A 218 0.63 4.36 5.48
CA MET A 218 -0.34 4.50 6.56
C MET A 218 -0.14 5.80 7.35
N ALA A 219 1.10 6.17 7.63
CA ALA A 219 1.42 7.42 8.32
C ALA A 219 0.96 8.65 7.51
N LEU A 220 1.17 8.64 6.19
CA LEU A 220 0.72 9.72 5.31
C LEU A 220 -0.81 9.80 5.23
N ARG A 221 -1.51 8.66 5.11
CA ARG A 221 -2.98 8.63 5.12
C ARG A 221 -3.57 9.20 6.41
N GLN A 222 -3.02 8.81 7.56
CA GLN A 222 -3.43 9.38 8.85
C GLN A 222 -3.19 10.90 8.91
N ALA A 223 -2.07 11.39 8.36
CA ALA A 223 -1.80 12.81 8.26
C ALA A 223 -2.82 13.52 7.34
N ASN A 224 -3.15 12.93 6.20
CA ASN A 224 -4.14 13.44 5.25
C ASN A 224 -5.55 13.52 5.87
N HIS A 225 -6.00 12.47 6.58
CA HIS A 225 -7.29 12.47 7.26
C HIS A 225 -7.39 13.57 8.29
N LYS A 226 -6.35 13.71 9.11
CA LYS A 226 -6.26 14.77 10.11
C LYS A 226 -6.26 16.17 9.47
N PHE A 227 -5.58 16.34 8.34
CA PHE A 227 -5.57 17.61 7.60
C PHE A 227 -6.95 17.91 6.99
N TYR A 228 -7.60 16.91 6.40
CA TYR A 228 -8.93 17.01 5.80
C TYR A 228 -9.99 17.39 6.85
N ALA A 229 -10.06 16.64 7.96
CA ALA A 229 -11.00 16.91 9.06
C ALA A 229 -10.81 18.31 9.65
N ARG A 230 -9.55 18.78 9.77
CA ARG A 230 -9.28 20.16 10.21
C ARG A 230 -9.75 21.19 9.21
N SER A 231 -9.52 20.95 7.92
CA SER A 231 -9.95 21.85 6.84
C SER A 231 -11.47 21.97 6.79
N GLU A 232 -12.19 20.85 6.91
CA GLU A 232 -13.67 20.86 7.00
C GLU A 232 -14.16 21.64 8.23
N ALA A 233 -13.52 21.44 9.39
CA ALA A 233 -13.87 22.17 10.60
C ALA A 233 -13.61 23.69 10.46
N MET A 234 -12.53 24.09 9.78
CA MET A 234 -12.26 25.50 9.48
C MET A 234 -13.31 26.10 8.55
N ILE A 235 -13.67 25.40 7.47
CA ILE A 235 -14.70 25.84 6.53
C ILE A 235 -16.05 25.97 7.25
N LYS A 236 -16.40 25.01 8.10
CA LYS A 236 -17.61 25.07 8.93
C LYS A 236 -17.61 26.26 9.89
N GLN A 237 -16.48 26.59 10.51
CA GLN A 237 -16.35 27.76 11.38
C GLN A 237 -16.43 29.09 10.60
N ALA A 238 -15.93 29.14 9.37
CA ALA A 238 -16.09 30.29 8.49
C ALA A 238 -17.54 30.45 7.96
N GLY A 239 -18.35 29.38 8.05
CA GLY A 239 -19.77 29.35 7.72
C GLY A 239 -20.09 28.95 6.28
N SER A 240 -19.13 29.06 5.35
CA SER A 240 -19.19 28.46 4.01
C SER A 240 -17.81 28.42 3.37
N ALA A 241 -17.66 27.69 2.26
CA ALA A 241 -16.40 27.63 1.52
C ALA A 241 -16.04 28.98 0.87
N GLU A 242 -17.04 29.74 0.40
CA GLU A 242 -16.86 31.08 -0.17
C GLU A 242 -16.35 32.06 0.88
N LYS A 243 -17.00 32.08 2.05
CA LYS A 243 -16.55 32.91 3.18
C LYS A 243 -15.14 32.54 3.63
N PHE A 244 -14.82 31.25 3.65
CA PHE A 244 -13.47 30.78 3.96
C PHE A 244 -12.45 31.26 2.92
N ALA A 245 -12.79 31.22 1.63
CA ALA A 245 -11.90 31.69 0.56
C ALA A 245 -11.56 33.18 0.71
N ASP A 246 -12.55 34.00 1.09
CA ASP A 246 -12.42 35.45 1.31
C ASP A 246 -11.56 35.84 2.52
N LEU A 247 -11.31 34.91 3.45
CA LEU A 247 -10.45 35.17 4.60
C LEU A 247 -9.00 35.42 4.17
N SER A 248 -8.34 36.36 4.84
CA SER A 248 -6.90 36.54 4.76
C SER A 248 -6.14 35.31 5.27
N MET A 249 -4.88 35.16 4.89
CA MET A 249 -4.04 34.06 5.40
C MET A 249 -3.89 34.08 6.92
N ALA A 250 -3.82 35.27 7.53
CA ALA A 250 -3.75 35.42 8.98
C ALA A 250 -5.04 34.91 9.67
N GLU A 251 -6.21 35.18 9.08
CA GLU A 251 -7.49 34.67 9.60
C GLU A 251 -7.62 33.15 9.41
N LYS A 252 -7.18 32.62 8.25
CA LYS A 252 -7.11 31.17 7.99
C LYS A 252 -6.19 30.47 8.99
N GLU A 253 -5.03 31.06 9.29
CA GLU A 253 -4.09 30.53 10.28
C GLU A 253 -4.65 30.58 11.71
N ALA A 254 -5.33 31.66 12.08
CA ALA A 254 -6.03 31.74 13.36
C ALA A 254 -7.12 30.65 13.51
N LEU A 255 -7.88 30.39 12.46
CA LEU A 255 -8.84 29.27 12.43
C LEU A 255 -8.15 27.91 12.55
N TRP A 256 -7.03 27.70 11.84
CA TRP A 256 -6.26 26.46 11.92
C TRP A 256 -5.75 26.19 13.34
N ILE A 257 -5.17 27.19 14.00
CA ILE A 257 -4.70 27.08 15.39
C ILE A 257 -5.87 26.72 16.32
N LYS A 258 -7.01 27.42 16.18
CA LYS A 258 -8.20 27.18 17.00
C LYS A 258 -8.74 25.76 16.82
N VAL A 259 -8.87 25.29 15.58
CA VAL A 259 -9.32 23.93 15.28
C VAL A 259 -8.35 22.90 15.86
N LYS A 260 -7.04 23.09 15.69
CA LYS A 260 -6.01 22.18 16.23
C LYS A 260 -6.10 22.03 17.76
N GLN A 261 -6.42 23.10 18.48
CA GLN A 261 -6.63 23.08 19.94
C GLN A 261 -7.92 22.36 20.36
N THR A 262 -8.96 22.40 19.53
CA THR A 262 -10.22 21.67 19.82
C THR A 262 -10.18 20.20 19.42
N SER A 263 -9.29 19.82 18.50
CA SER A 263 -9.15 18.46 17.99
C SER A 263 -8.11 17.62 18.75
N THR A 264 -7.72 18.01 19.97
CA THR A 264 -6.67 17.30 20.74
C THR A 264 -7.18 16.14 21.59
N ASP A 265 -8.47 15.79 21.50
CA ASP A 265 -9.05 14.58 22.10
C ASP A 265 -9.72 13.74 21.01
N GLY A 266 -9.10 12.61 20.65
CA GLY A 266 -9.58 11.67 19.63
C GLY A 266 -8.50 10.70 19.20
#